data_AF-A0A1F3IX28-F1
#
_entry.id   AF-A0A1F3IX28-F1
#
_cell.length_a   1.000
_cell.length_b   1.000
_cell.length_c   1.000
_cell.angle_alpha   90.00
_cell.angle_beta   90.00
_cell.angle_gamma   90.00
#
_symmetry.space_group_name_H-M   'P 1'
#
loop_
_entity.id
_entity.type
_entity.pdbx_description
1 polymer ?
#
loop_
_entity_poly.entity_id
_entity_poly.type
_entity_poly.pdbx_seq_one_letter_code
_entity_poly.pdbx_strand_id
1 'polypeptide(L)'
;MKNNELNKENENLDNWGETDEKAIYEKTRLAYDTLIANRLSHDNLMWQTPLLCITAQSFLYTIALTSTNSIQAKTASSFIAVILGFAAIQLMSKHRSHEISESKKLEKLETLNQLIKLHEKSSNKDKKFPYLNCISSYRLWMFALIFITVFGLFSSLFFLRIWICN
;
A
#
# COMPACT_ATOMS: atom_id res chain seq x y z
N MET A 1 -16.98 -36.77 54.04
CA MET A 1 -17.82 -36.25 52.95
C MET A 1 -17.47 -34.80 52.58
N LYS A 2 -17.29 -33.88 53.53
CA LYS A 2 -16.94 -32.46 53.27
C LYS A 2 -15.68 -32.21 52.42
N ASN A 3 -14.66 -33.08 52.52
CA ASN A 3 -13.40 -32.91 51.75
C ASN A 3 -13.56 -33.13 50.23
N ASN A 4 -14.59 -33.86 49.78
CA ASN A 4 -14.80 -34.10 48.35
C ASN A 4 -15.50 -32.92 47.66
N GLU A 5 -16.24 -32.08 48.39
CA GLU A 5 -16.89 -30.90 47.83
C GLU A 5 -15.90 -29.75 47.65
N LEU A 6 -15.02 -29.52 48.63
CA LEU A 6 -13.93 -28.54 48.52
C LEU A 6 -12.96 -28.87 47.38
N ASN A 7 -12.70 -30.15 47.13
CA ASN A 7 -11.82 -30.56 46.03
C ASN A 7 -12.44 -30.30 44.66
N LYS A 8 -13.76 -30.50 44.52
CA LYS A 8 -14.50 -30.17 43.28
C LYS A 8 -14.62 -28.68 43.03
N GLU A 9 -14.70 -27.87 44.09
CA GLU A 9 -14.82 -26.42 43.97
C GLU A 9 -13.48 -25.78 43.52
N ASN A 10 -12.36 -26.28 44.05
CA ASN A 10 -11.01 -25.85 43.63
C ASN A 10 -10.70 -26.26 42.17
N GLU A 11 -11.06 -27.49 41.76
CA GLU A 11 -10.89 -27.97 40.38
C GLU A 11 -11.74 -27.16 39.38
N ASN A 12 -12.88 -26.62 39.83
CA ASN A 12 -13.69 -25.72 39.03
C ASN A 12 -13.05 -24.33 38.93
N LEU A 13 -12.55 -23.76 40.03
CA LEU A 13 -11.91 -22.43 40.09
C LEU A 13 -10.67 -22.32 39.18
N ASP A 14 -9.85 -23.37 39.08
CA ASP A 14 -8.72 -23.43 38.15
C ASP A 14 -9.18 -23.42 36.67
N ASN A 15 -10.36 -23.97 36.38
CA ASN A 15 -10.94 -24.02 35.03
C ASN A 15 -11.51 -22.66 34.58
N TRP A 16 -12.03 -21.83 35.50
CA TRP A 16 -12.58 -20.50 35.17
C TRP A 16 -11.50 -19.55 34.62
N GLY A 17 -10.29 -19.57 35.18
CA GLY A 17 -9.17 -18.76 34.70
C GLY A 17 -8.66 -19.20 33.32
N GLU A 18 -8.64 -20.51 33.06
CA GLU A 18 -8.16 -21.05 31.79
C GLU A 18 -9.15 -20.78 30.63
N THR A 19 -10.46 -20.73 30.89
CA THR A 19 -11.46 -20.37 29.88
C THR A 19 -11.42 -18.88 29.50
N ASP A 20 -11.24 -17.99 30.48
CA ASP A 20 -11.20 -16.55 30.22
C ASP A 20 -9.91 -16.13 29.50
N GLU A 21 -8.78 -16.73 29.87
CA GLU A 21 -7.49 -16.47 29.20
C GLU A 21 -7.51 -16.96 27.75
N LYS A 22 -8.04 -18.16 27.50
CA LYS A 22 -8.23 -18.69 26.12
C LYS A 22 -9.13 -17.79 25.27
N ALA A 23 -10.21 -17.27 25.84
CA ALA A 23 -11.11 -16.35 25.14
C ALA A 23 -10.43 -15.02 24.77
N ILE A 24 -9.54 -14.51 25.62
CA ILE A 24 -8.74 -13.30 25.35
C ILE A 24 -7.72 -13.55 24.23
N TYR A 25 -7.04 -14.70 24.27
CA TYR A 25 -6.10 -15.10 23.23
C TYR A 25 -6.78 -15.27 21.87
N GLU A 26 -7.95 -15.91 21.83
CA GLU A 26 -8.71 -16.12 20.60
C GLU A 26 -9.16 -14.79 19.98
N LYS A 27 -9.72 -13.88 20.79
CA LYS A 27 -10.09 -12.53 20.32
C LYS A 27 -8.90 -11.76 19.79
N THR A 28 -7.76 -11.83 20.48
CA THR A 28 -6.54 -11.13 20.07
C THR A 28 -5.98 -11.69 18.76
N ARG A 29 -6.00 -13.02 18.61
CA ARG A 29 -5.60 -13.70 17.38
C ARG A 29 -6.50 -13.34 16.22
N LEU A 30 -7.82 -13.35 16.40
CA LEU A 30 -8.77 -12.95 15.35
C LEU A 30 -8.58 -11.48 14.92
N ALA A 31 -8.33 -10.58 15.87
CA ALA A 31 -8.02 -9.18 15.57
C ALA A 31 -6.72 -9.06 14.76
N TYR A 32 -5.69 -9.82 15.12
CA TYR A 32 -4.41 -9.86 14.42
C TYR A 32 -4.54 -10.42 12.99
N ASP A 33 -5.23 -11.56 12.84
CA ASP A 33 -5.49 -12.20 11.55
C ASP A 33 -6.27 -11.26 10.61
N THR A 34 -7.25 -10.54 11.14
CA THR A 34 -8.02 -9.54 10.38
C THR A 34 -7.14 -8.39 9.90
N LEU A 35 -6.24 -7.89 10.76
CA LEU A 35 -5.30 -6.82 10.39
C LEU A 35 -4.30 -7.28 9.32
N ILE A 36 -3.78 -8.51 9.43
CA ILE A 36 -2.90 -9.10 8.41
C ILE A 36 -3.64 -9.27 7.09
N ALA A 37 -4.86 -9.80 7.11
CA ALA A 37 -5.66 -10.00 5.90
C ALA A 37 -5.92 -8.66 5.18
N ASN A 38 -6.27 -7.61 5.94
CA ASN A 38 -6.44 -6.26 5.40
C ASN A 38 -5.15 -5.73 4.77
N ARG A 39 -4.01 -5.91 5.45
CA ARG A 39 -2.70 -5.50 4.93
C ARG A 39 -2.36 -6.22 3.62
N LEU A 40 -2.54 -7.54 3.58
CA LEU A 40 -2.25 -8.34 2.39
C LEU A 40 -3.12 -7.94 1.19
N SER A 41 -4.42 -7.71 1.44
CA SER A 41 -5.33 -7.21 0.39
C SER A 41 -4.90 -5.84 -0.13
N HIS A 42 -4.49 -4.93 0.76
CA HIS A 42 -3.98 -3.61 0.38
C HIS A 42 -2.66 -3.69 -0.41
N ASP A 43 -1.73 -4.54 0.03
CA ASP A 43 -0.44 -4.73 -0.63
C ASP A 43 -0.63 -5.33 -2.03
N ASN A 44 -1.55 -6.29 -2.20
CA ASN A 44 -1.89 -6.86 -3.50
C ASN A 44 -2.39 -5.79 -4.50
N LEU A 45 -3.29 -4.90 -4.07
CA LEU A 45 -3.78 -3.80 -4.90
C LEU A 45 -2.68 -2.79 -5.23
N MET A 46 -1.78 -2.54 -4.27
CA MET A 46 -0.65 -1.64 -4.44
C MET A 46 0.32 -2.13 -5.51
N TRP A 47 0.60 -3.44 -5.59
CA TRP A 47 1.49 -4.00 -6.59
C TRP A 47 0.84 -4.10 -7.99
N GLN A 48 -0.49 -4.22 -8.06
CA GLN A 48 -1.20 -4.30 -9.34
C GLN A 48 -1.44 -2.94 -9.99
N THR A 49 -1.66 -1.88 -9.20
CA THR A 49 -1.98 -0.56 -9.76
C THR A 49 -0.91 -0.02 -10.71
N PRO A 50 0.40 -0.06 -10.39
CA PRO A 50 1.44 0.44 -11.29
C PRO A 50 1.40 -0.22 -12.66
N LEU A 51 1.12 -1.53 -12.71
CA LEU A 51 1.01 -2.27 -13.97
C LEU A 51 -0.17 -1.77 -14.80
N LEU A 52 -1.33 -1.57 -14.17
CA LEU A 52 -2.52 -1.02 -14.84
C LEU A 52 -2.29 0.40 -15.36
N CYS A 53 -1.64 1.26 -14.56
CA CYS A 53 -1.29 2.62 -14.97
C CYS A 53 -0.34 2.63 -16.17
N ILE A 54 0.72 1.82 -16.15
CA ILE A 54 1.65 1.72 -17.29
C ILE A 54 0.95 1.21 -18.54
N THR A 55 0.09 0.19 -18.39
CA THR A 55 -0.67 -0.39 -19.51
C THR A 55 -1.60 0.65 -20.14
N ALA A 56 -2.35 1.38 -19.32
CA ALA A 56 -3.25 2.42 -19.79
C ALA A 56 -2.48 3.59 -20.44
N GLN A 57 -1.35 3.99 -19.87
CA GLN A 57 -0.49 5.02 -20.46
C GLN A 57 0.08 4.58 -21.81
N SER A 58 0.57 3.34 -21.93
CA SER A 58 1.08 2.80 -23.19
C SER A 58 0.00 2.82 -24.28
N PHE A 59 -1.22 2.40 -23.95
CA PHE A 59 -2.36 2.44 -24.86
C PHE A 59 -2.69 3.85 -25.34
N LEU A 60 -2.76 4.82 -24.42
CA LEU A 60 -3.03 6.23 -24.76
C LEU A 60 -1.92 6.84 -25.62
N TYR A 61 -0.66 6.50 -25.33
CA TYR A 61 0.49 6.91 -26.15
C TYR A 61 0.44 6.30 -27.55
N THR A 62 0.05 5.03 -27.70
CA THR A 62 -0.14 4.41 -29.02
C THR A 62 -1.17 5.17 -29.85
N ILE A 63 -2.29 5.57 -29.24
CA ILE A 63 -3.31 6.40 -29.91
C ILE A 63 -2.75 7.76 -30.31
N ALA A 64 -1.97 8.40 -29.43
CA ALA A 64 -1.36 9.70 -29.69
C ALA A 64 -0.35 9.65 -30.86
N LEU A 65 0.45 8.58 -30.95
CA LEU A 65 1.50 8.39 -31.95
C LEU A 65 0.97 7.94 -33.32
N THR A 66 -0.24 7.38 -33.37
CA THR A 66 -0.83 6.89 -34.62
C THR A 66 -1.09 8.06 -35.59
N SER A 67 -0.54 8.00 -36.80
CA SER A 67 -0.58 9.08 -37.80
C SER A 67 -1.97 9.34 -38.38
N THR A 68 -2.85 8.34 -38.38
CA THR A 68 -4.22 8.41 -38.93
C THR A 68 -5.22 9.11 -38.02
N ASN A 69 -4.87 9.36 -36.76
CA ASN A 69 -5.77 10.01 -35.82
C ASN A 69 -5.79 11.53 -36.00
N SER A 70 -6.97 12.13 -35.85
CA SER A 70 -7.13 13.58 -35.86
C SER A 70 -6.32 14.22 -34.72
N ILE A 71 -5.85 15.44 -34.94
CA ILE A 71 -5.12 16.23 -33.92
C ILE A 71 -5.91 16.32 -32.60
N GLN A 72 -7.24 16.44 -32.69
CA GLN A 72 -8.14 16.46 -31.53
C GLN A 72 -8.05 15.17 -30.69
N ALA A 73 -8.01 14.00 -31.35
CA ALA A 73 -7.87 12.72 -30.64
C ALA A 73 -6.50 12.58 -29.96
N LYS A 74 -5.43 13.11 -30.57
CA LYS A 74 -4.08 13.11 -30.00
C LYS A 74 -3.95 14.01 -28.77
N THR A 75 -4.55 15.20 -28.82
CA THR A 75 -4.57 16.11 -27.67
C THR A 75 -5.40 15.53 -26.52
N ALA A 76 -6.56 14.94 -26.83
CA ALA A 76 -7.41 14.31 -25.81
C ALA A 76 -6.71 13.11 -25.13
N SER A 77 -6.07 12.22 -25.90
CA SER A 77 -5.37 11.06 -25.33
C SER A 77 -4.17 11.47 -24.48
N SER A 78 -3.41 12.49 -24.92
CA SER A 78 -2.29 13.05 -24.14
C SER A 78 -2.76 13.66 -22.81
N PHE A 79 -3.89 14.37 -22.82
CA PHE A 79 -4.45 14.98 -21.61
C PHE A 79 -4.89 13.91 -20.60
N ILE A 80 -5.57 12.86 -21.08
CA ILE A 80 -5.99 11.72 -20.24
C ILE A 80 -4.76 10.99 -19.67
N ALA A 81 -3.70 10.81 -20.45
CA ALA A 81 -2.46 10.17 -19.97
C ALA A 81 -1.82 10.93 -18.79
N VAL A 82 -1.87 12.26 -18.84
CA VAL A 82 -1.41 13.12 -17.74
C VAL A 82 -2.27 12.93 -16.49
N ILE A 83 -3.60 12.92 -16.64
CA ILE A 83 -4.54 12.68 -15.52
C ILE A 83 -4.26 11.31 -14.87
N LEU A 84 -4.06 10.26 -15.66
CA LEU A 84 -3.72 8.94 -15.14
C LEU A 84 -2.39 8.95 -14.36
N GLY A 85 -1.40 9.71 -14.82
CA GLY A 85 -0.13 9.87 -14.09
C GLY A 85 -0.33 10.51 -12.72
N PHE A 86 -1.15 11.55 -12.63
CA PHE A 86 -1.51 12.18 -11.35
C PHE A 86 -2.30 11.23 -10.44
N ALA A 87 -3.26 10.48 -10.99
CA ALA A 87 -4.03 9.49 -10.24
C ALA A 87 -3.12 8.40 -9.65
N ALA A 88 -2.14 7.92 -10.41
CA ALA A 88 -1.15 6.95 -9.96
C ALA A 88 -0.29 7.51 -8.80
N ILE A 89 0.18 8.75 -8.93
CA ILE A 89 0.94 9.45 -7.89
C ILE A 89 0.11 9.58 -6.60
N GLN A 90 -1.14 10.04 -6.72
CA GLN A 90 -2.04 10.21 -5.60
C GLN A 90 -2.31 8.88 -4.89
N LEU A 91 -2.54 7.80 -5.65
CA LEU A 91 -2.78 6.49 -5.08
C LEU A 91 -1.55 5.98 -4.33
N MET A 92 -0.35 6.10 -4.91
CA MET A 92 0.89 5.70 -4.23
C MET A 92 1.13 6.48 -2.93
N SER A 93 0.88 7.79 -2.95
CA SER A 93 0.99 8.65 -1.76
C SER A 93 -0.02 8.24 -0.67
N LYS A 94 -1.25 7.89 -1.07
CA LYS A 94 -2.28 7.39 -0.15
C LYS A 94 -1.88 6.05 0.46
N HIS A 95 -1.35 5.12 -0.34
CA HIS A 95 -0.85 3.83 0.16
C HIS A 95 0.28 4.01 1.17
N ARG A 96 1.24 4.91 0.89
CA ARG A 96 2.32 5.22 1.84
C ARG A 96 1.79 5.72 3.18
N SER A 97 0.74 6.53 3.14
CA SER A 97 0.10 7.06 4.36
C SER A 97 -0.62 5.96 5.14
N HIS A 98 -1.29 5.03 4.45
CA HIS A 98 -1.93 3.87 5.06
C HIS A 98 -0.91 2.92 5.69
N GLU A 99 0.21 2.61 5.02
CA GLU A 99 1.29 1.76 5.53
C GLU A 99 1.81 2.28 6.89
N ILE A 100 2.03 3.58 7.00
CA ILE A 100 2.50 4.23 8.24
C ILE A 100 1.42 4.15 9.34
N SER A 101 0.15 4.36 8.98
CA SER A 101 -0.97 4.32 9.92
C SER A 101 -1.18 2.91 10.48
N GLU A 102 -1.17 1.90 9.62
CA GLU A 102 -1.34 0.49 9.99
C GLU A 102 -0.16 0.00 10.85
N SER A 103 1.07 0.39 10.50
CA SER A 103 2.25 0.06 11.32
C SER A 103 2.13 0.61 12.74
N LYS A 104 1.61 1.84 12.90
CA LYS A 104 1.36 2.43 14.23
C LYS A 104 0.25 1.74 15.02
N LYS A 105 -0.79 1.24 14.33
CA LYS A 105 -1.87 0.48 15.00
C LYS A 105 -1.37 -0.87 15.51
N LEU A 106 -0.56 -1.56 14.70
CA LEU A 106 0.09 -2.81 15.09
C LEU A 106 1.03 -2.60 16.28
N GLU A 107 1.90 -1.58 16.24
CA GLU A 107 2.81 -1.26 17.34
C GLU A 107 2.06 -0.96 18.65
N LYS A 108 0.91 -0.25 18.57
CA LYS A 108 0.05 0.00 19.73
C LYS A 108 -0.58 -1.29 20.27
N LEU A 109 -1.05 -2.18 19.41
CA LEU A 109 -1.63 -3.47 19.81
C LEU A 109 -0.59 -4.40 20.45
N GLU A 110 0.62 -4.44 19.90
CA GLU A 110 1.75 -5.18 20.48
C GLU A 110 2.12 -4.66 21.88
N THR A 111 2.16 -3.33 22.04
CA THR A 111 2.47 -2.68 23.32
C THR A 111 1.38 -2.91 24.37
N LEU A 112 0.10 -2.84 23.98
CA LEU A 112 -1.04 -3.04 24.88
C LEU A 112 -1.12 -4.47 25.41
N ASN A 113 -0.81 -5.45 24.57
CA ASN A 113 -0.94 -6.88 24.90
C ASN A 113 0.37 -7.52 25.38
N GLN A 114 1.43 -6.73 25.63
CA GLN A 114 2.78 -7.20 26.02
C GLN A 114 3.32 -8.32 25.11
N LEU A 115 2.95 -8.31 23.83
CA LEU A 115 3.36 -9.33 22.88
C LEU A 115 4.82 -9.09 22.47
N ILE A 116 5.50 -10.17 22.04
CA ILE A 116 6.84 -10.08 21.46
C ILE A 116 6.79 -9.06 20.30
N LYS A 117 7.65 -8.03 20.36
CA LYS A 117 7.77 -7.01 19.31
C LYS A 117 8.32 -7.62 18.03
N LEU A 118 7.45 -8.12 17.17
CA LEU A 118 7.82 -8.62 15.86
C LEU A 118 7.95 -7.48 14.84
N HIS A 119 7.22 -6.38 15.04
CA HIS A 119 7.26 -5.18 14.16
C HIS A 119 8.30 -4.13 14.57
N GLU A 120 9.40 -4.54 15.23
CA GLU A 120 10.50 -3.61 15.50
C GLU A 120 11.04 -3.07 14.18
N LYS A 121 10.99 -1.74 14.02
CA LYS A 121 11.51 -0.99 12.88
C LYS A 121 12.91 -1.50 12.57
N SER A 122 13.07 -2.32 11.53
CA SER A 122 14.33 -2.95 11.10
C SER A 122 15.48 -2.00 11.37
N SER A 123 16.16 -2.23 12.51
CA SER A 123 17.22 -1.37 12.98
C SER A 123 18.29 -1.45 11.91
N ASN A 124 18.64 -0.29 11.36
CA ASN A 124 19.43 -0.11 10.14
C ASN A 124 20.90 -0.60 10.27
N LYS A 125 21.17 -1.55 11.17
CA LYS A 125 22.49 -2.02 11.58
C LYS A 125 23.02 -3.17 10.71
N ASP A 126 22.17 -3.91 9.99
CA ASP A 126 22.58 -5.15 9.30
C ASP A 126 22.62 -5.07 7.76
N LYS A 127 22.65 -3.87 7.16
CA LYS A 127 22.56 -3.72 5.70
C LYS A 127 23.94 -3.71 5.03
N LYS A 128 24.33 -4.87 4.49
CA LYS A 128 25.54 -5.14 3.69
C LYS A 128 25.68 -4.25 2.42
N PHE A 129 24.62 -3.56 2.00
CA PHE A 129 24.60 -2.65 0.84
C PHE A 129 23.80 -1.37 1.16
N PRO A 130 24.46 -0.26 1.58
CA PRO A 130 23.77 0.95 2.01
C PRO A 130 23.16 1.77 0.86
N TYR A 131 23.75 1.71 -0.34
CA TYR A 131 23.34 2.57 -1.47
C TYR A 131 22.01 2.15 -2.11
N LEU A 132 21.79 0.85 -2.32
CA LEU A 132 20.58 0.33 -2.96
C LEU A 132 19.33 0.44 -2.05
N ASN A 133 19.53 0.39 -0.73
CA ASN A 133 18.44 0.48 0.25
C ASN A 133 18.10 1.93 0.65
N CYS A 134 18.90 2.92 0.25
CA CYS A 134 18.65 4.33 0.53
C CYS A 134 17.65 4.93 -0.46
N ILE A 135 17.63 4.41 -1.69
CA ILE A 135 16.63 4.80 -2.68
C ILE A 135 15.34 4.06 -2.34
N SER A 136 14.47 4.76 -1.61
CA SER A 136 13.09 4.34 -1.44
C SER A 136 12.49 4.11 -2.82
N SER A 137 12.09 2.88 -3.14
CA SER A 137 11.46 2.53 -4.42
C SER A 137 10.31 3.48 -4.76
N TYR A 138 9.61 3.97 -3.74
CA TYR A 138 8.61 5.04 -3.85
C TYR A 138 9.14 6.32 -4.54
N ARG A 139 10.33 6.80 -4.18
CA ARG A 139 10.92 8.00 -4.80
C ARG A 139 11.25 7.74 -6.27
N LEU A 140 11.79 6.56 -6.58
CA LEU A 140 12.11 6.18 -7.96
C LEU A 140 10.84 6.17 -8.83
N TRP A 141 9.77 5.54 -8.34
CA TRP A 141 8.46 5.48 -9.01
C TRP A 141 7.82 6.86 -9.16
N MET A 142 7.91 7.71 -8.14
CA MET A 142 7.44 9.10 -8.21
C MET A 142 8.18 9.89 -9.30
N PHE A 143 9.51 9.76 -9.38
CA PHE A 143 10.29 10.43 -10.43
C PHE A 143 9.91 9.94 -11.82
N ALA A 144 9.74 8.63 -12.01
CA ALA A 144 9.33 8.06 -13.29
C ALA A 144 7.95 8.60 -13.73
N LEU A 145 6.97 8.64 -12.81
CA LEU A 145 5.63 9.15 -13.11
C LEU A 145 5.63 10.65 -13.41
N ILE A 146 6.37 11.45 -12.63
CA ILE A 146 6.52 12.90 -12.87
C ILE A 146 7.19 13.15 -14.23
N PHE A 147 8.21 12.38 -14.56
CA PHE A 147 8.90 12.53 -15.85
C PHE A 147 7.94 12.28 -17.02
N ILE A 148 7.14 11.20 -16.94
CA ILE A 148 6.17 10.87 -17.99
C ILE A 148 5.08 11.93 -18.12
N THR A 149 4.57 12.50 -17.01
CA THR A 149 3.53 13.54 -17.06
C THR A 149 4.07 14.85 -17.62
N VAL A 150 5.26 15.28 -17.20
CA VAL A 150 5.91 16.49 -17.72
C VAL A 150 6.21 16.35 -19.20
N PHE A 151 6.70 15.19 -19.63
CA PHE A 151 6.97 14.91 -21.03
C PHE A 151 5.69 14.92 -21.88
N GLY A 152 4.61 14.33 -21.37
CA GLY A 152 3.30 14.35 -22.03
C GLY A 152 2.73 15.76 -22.17
N LEU A 153 2.83 16.59 -21.12
CA LEU A 153 2.43 18.00 -21.19
C LEU A 153 3.25 18.78 -22.21
N PHE A 154 4.57 18.57 -22.23
CA PHE A 154 5.46 19.21 -23.18
C PHE A 154 5.09 18.83 -24.62
N SER A 155 4.83 17.55 -24.89
CA SER A 155 4.38 17.07 -26.19
C SER A 155 3.05 17.70 -26.60
N SER A 156 2.07 17.76 -25.69
CA SER A 156 0.77 18.37 -25.96
C SER A 156 0.89 19.87 -26.30
N LEU A 157 1.74 20.61 -25.60
CA LEU A 157 1.98 22.03 -25.87
C LEU A 157 2.69 22.22 -27.22
N PHE A 158 3.62 21.33 -27.57
CA PHE A 158 4.29 21.33 -28.86
C PHE A 158 3.32 21.14 -30.03
N PHE A 159 2.41 20.15 -29.93
CA PHE A 159 1.37 19.92 -30.94
C PHE A 159 0.37 21.08 -31.04
N LEU A 160 -0.03 21.67 -29.91
CA LEU A 160 -0.93 22.83 -29.90
C LEU A 160 -0.28 24.03 -30.60
N ARG A 161 1.02 24.27 -30.36
CA ARG A 161 1.76 25.36 -30.99
C ARG A 161 1.89 25.16 -32.50
N ILE A 162 2.13 23.93 -32.95
CA ILE A 162 2.14 23.59 -34.39
C ILE A 162 0.79 23.85 -35.03
N TRP A 163 -0.31 23.49 -34.37
CA TRP A 163 -1.66 23.68 -34.88
C TRP A 163 -2.05 25.16 -34.97
N ILE A 164 -1.64 26.00 -34.02
CA ILE A 164 -1.92 27.45 -34.07
C ILE A 164 -1.17 28.17 -35.21
N CYS A 165 -0.01 27.65 -35.62
CA CYS A 165 0.84 28.27 -36.65
C CYS A 165 0.56 27.82 -38.09
N ASN A 166 -0.35 26.86 -38.30
CA ASN A 166 -0.67 26.28 -39.61
C ASN A 166 -2.14 26.54 -39.95
#